data_AF-A0A4P9VW20-F1
#
_entry.id   AF-A0A4P9VW20-F1
#
_cell.length_a   1.000
_cell.length_b   1.000
_cell.length_c   1.000
_cell.angle_alpha   90.00
_cell.angle_beta   90.00
_cell.angle_gamma   90.00
#
_symmetry.space_group_name_H-M   'P 1'
#
loop_
_entity.id
_entity.type
_entity.pdbx_description
1 polymer ?
#
loop_
_entity_poly.entity_id
_entity_poly.type
_entity_poly.pdbx_seq_one_letter_code
_entity_poly.pdbx_strand_id
1 'polypeptide(L)'
;MSTSVWQNKIEKASKAASSIEAGPMKLFKISFMAWASIVWYIAFRSGSSVDRTPDSSARSSEKKHLSAVLLGVNIIAFSTYVFLITGVVPAFRDNKGHSVEPIRFLEWISTCPSLIFLIKEITKSKAVNLFQSVGADYSMLILGFFASITREPYSEIFGMLSMCLWVVCEMNIWKMFDEGISGATGCRVDKAGLRATQLSTFISWASFPIVWYAFKAKWVDYE
;
A
#
# COMPACT_ATOMS: atom_id res chain seq x y z
N MET A 1 -28.33 -18.25 24.80
CA MET A 1 -27.47 -17.06 24.99
C MET A 1 -28.38 -15.83 25.05
N SER A 2 -28.33 -15.05 26.13
CA SER A 2 -29.27 -13.94 26.36
C SER A 2 -28.95 -12.72 25.46
N THR A 3 -29.98 -12.12 24.86
CA THR A 3 -29.93 -10.87 24.07
C THR A 3 -29.28 -9.71 24.84
N SER A 4 -29.36 -9.72 26.17
CA SER A 4 -28.75 -8.71 27.04
C SER A 4 -27.22 -8.69 27.00
N VAL A 5 -26.56 -9.84 26.77
CA VAL A 5 -25.09 -9.91 26.71
C VAL A 5 -24.57 -9.27 25.42
N TRP A 6 -25.30 -9.42 24.32
CA TRP A 6 -24.97 -8.80 23.04
C TRP A 6 -25.20 -7.28 23.07
N GLN A 7 -26.32 -6.82 23.64
CA GLN A 7 -26.58 -5.38 23.79
C GLN A 7 -25.51 -4.70 24.65
N ASN A 8 -25.08 -5.33 25.73
CA ASN A 8 -24.05 -4.75 26.61
C ASN A 8 -22.67 -4.67 25.94
N LYS A 9 -22.33 -5.63 25.06
CA LYS A 9 -21.12 -5.56 24.21
C LYS A 9 -21.22 -4.44 23.17
N ILE A 10 -22.38 -4.29 22.53
CA ILE A 10 -22.62 -3.23 21.54
C ILE A 10 -22.57 -1.85 22.20
N GLU A 11 -23.17 -1.69 23.38
CA GLU A 11 -23.17 -0.41 24.10
C GLU A 11 -21.76 -0.03 24.60
N LYS A 12 -20.97 -1.01 25.09
CA LYS A 12 -19.55 -0.78 25.41
C LYS A 12 -18.74 -0.40 24.17
N ALA A 13 -18.95 -1.08 23.04
CA ALA A 13 -18.29 -0.75 21.78
C ALA A 13 -18.71 0.64 21.28
N SER A 14 -19.99 1.00 21.41
CA SER A 14 -20.51 2.32 21.03
C SER A 14 -19.96 3.45 21.91
N LYS A 15 -19.86 3.22 23.24
CA LYS A 15 -19.28 4.19 24.18
C LYS A 15 -17.77 4.35 23.98
N ALA A 16 -17.06 3.26 23.69
CA ALA A 16 -15.66 3.31 23.29
C ALA A 16 -15.48 4.00 21.93
N ALA A 17 -16.40 3.81 20.99
CA ALA A 17 -16.39 4.50 19.70
C ALA A 17 -16.69 5.99 19.82
N SER A 18 -17.59 6.39 20.74
CA SER A 18 -17.94 7.80 20.97
C SER A 18 -16.90 8.57 21.81
N SER A 19 -16.09 7.88 22.63
CA SER A 19 -14.94 8.52 23.30
C SER A 19 -13.73 8.68 22.38
N ILE A 20 -13.78 8.12 21.17
CA ILE A 20 -12.85 8.46 20.10
C ILE A 20 -13.42 9.72 19.45
N GLU A 21 -13.26 10.87 20.11
CA GLU A 21 -13.31 12.17 19.44
C GLU A 21 -12.45 12.04 18.18
N ALA A 22 -13.07 12.23 17.01
CA ALA A 22 -12.41 12.05 15.74
C ALA A 22 -11.40 13.17 15.55
N GLY A 23 -10.21 12.99 16.12
CA GLY A 23 -9.12 13.93 15.97
C GLY A 23 -8.81 14.18 14.49
N PRO A 24 -8.22 15.34 14.16
CA PRO A 24 -7.91 15.80 12.80
C PRO A 24 -7.17 14.74 11.94
N MET A 25 -6.54 13.77 12.59
CA MET A 25 -5.85 12.64 11.96
C MET A 25 -6.74 11.60 11.27
N LYS A 26 -7.98 11.36 11.74
CA LYS A 26 -8.91 10.46 11.02
C LYS A 26 -9.28 11.06 9.66
N LEU A 27 -9.45 12.39 9.60
CA LEU A 27 -9.71 13.13 8.36
C LEU A 27 -8.47 13.15 7.44
N PHE A 28 -7.26 13.25 7.99
CA PHE A 28 -6.02 13.18 7.21
C PHE A 28 -5.83 11.78 6.56
N LYS A 29 -6.07 10.70 7.31
CA LYS A 29 -6.00 9.32 6.77
C LYS A 29 -6.99 9.10 5.62
N ILE A 30 -8.22 9.60 5.76
CA ILE A 30 -9.25 9.53 4.69
C ILE A 30 -8.85 10.40 3.48
N SER A 31 -8.30 11.60 3.72
CA SER A 31 -7.91 12.53 2.66
C SER A 31 -6.72 12.04 1.84
N PHE A 32 -5.70 11.44 2.46
CA PHE A 32 -4.55 10.87 1.75
C PHE A 32 -4.97 9.71 0.83
N MET A 33 -5.88 8.86 1.28
CA MET A 33 -6.40 7.76 0.46
C MET A 33 -7.24 8.25 -0.71
N ALA A 34 -8.14 9.21 -0.47
CA ALA A 34 -8.88 9.86 -1.55
C ALA A 34 -7.91 10.49 -2.57
N TRP A 35 -6.83 11.13 -2.10
CA TRP A 35 -5.83 11.75 -2.98
C TRP A 35 -5.06 10.71 -3.80
N ALA A 36 -4.57 9.63 -3.17
CA ALA A 36 -3.85 8.57 -3.86
C ALA A 36 -4.73 7.88 -4.92
N SER A 37 -5.99 7.60 -4.61
CA SER A 37 -6.96 7.03 -5.56
C SER A 37 -7.33 8.01 -6.68
N ILE A 38 -7.46 9.31 -6.38
CA ILE A 38 -7.73 10.36 -7.38
C ILE A 38 -6.54 10.53 -8.32
N VAL A 39 -5.31 10.59 -7.81
CA VAL A 39 -4.10 10.69 -8.64
C VAL A 39 -3.95 9.47 -9.54
N TRP A 40 -4.18 8.27 -9.00
CA TRP A 40 -4.16 7.04 -9.81
C TRP A 40 -5.26 7.04 -10.87
N TYR A 41 -6.47 7.47 -10.52
CA TYR A 41 -7.59 7.57 -11.45
C TYR A 41 -7.31 8.59 -12.56
N ILE A 42 -6.74 9.75 -12.22
CA ILE A 42 -6.37 10.80 -13.18
C ILE A 42 -5.24 10.32 -14.09
N ALA A 43 -4.21 9.66 -13.55
CA ALA A 43 -3.11 9.12 -14.35
C ALA A 43 -3.60 8.06 -15.36
N PHE A 44 -4.47 7.14 -14.91
CA PHE A 44 -5.04 6.10 -15.76
C PHE A 44 -6.02 6.66 -16.80
N ARG A 45 -6.85 7.64 -16.42
CA ARG A 45 -7.80 8.30 -17.32
C ARG A 45 -7.13 9.21 -18.35
N SER A 46 -6.03 9.87 -17.98
CA SER A 46 -5.26 10.71 -18.91
C SER A 46 -4.59 9.89 -20.02
N GLY A 47 -4.15 8.65 -19.72
CA GLY A 47 -3.69 7.68 -20.73
C GLY A 47 -4.80 7.02 -21.57
N SER A 48 -6.07 7.40 -21.36
CA SER A 48 -7.24 6.80 -22.04
C SER A 48 -7.76 7.63 -23.22
N SER A 49 -7.22 8.82 -23.46
CA SER A 49 -7.71 9.70 -24.53
C SER A 49 -7.18 9.25 -25.89
N VAL A 50 -8.08 8.71 -26.70
CA VAL A 50 -8.00 8.50 -28.16
C VAL A 50 -7.24 7.26 -28.61
N ASP A 51 -7.97 6.17 -28.86
CA ASP A 51 -7.57 5.20 -29.90
C ASP A 51 -8.79 4.45 -30.45
N ARG A 52 -9.36 4.94 -31.57
CA ARG A 52 -10.45 4.30 -32.34
C ARG A 52 -9.87 3.47 -33.48
N THR A 53 -9.08 2.46 -33.16
CA THR A 53 -8.58 1.50 -34.17
C THR A 53 -9.19 0.11 -33.96
N PRO A 54 -9.28 -0.74 -35.00
CA PRO A 54 -9.96 -2.05 -34.95
C PRO A 54 -9.35 -3.04 -33.96
N ASP A 55 -8.12 -2.80 -33.53
CA ASP A 55 -7.38 -3.55 -32.51
C ASP A 55 -7.84 -3.24 -31.06
N SER A 56 -8.94 -2.48 -30.92
CA SER A 56 -9.49 -1.98 -29.66
C SER A 56 -10.16 -3.04 -28.78
N SER A 57 -10.64 -4.15 -29.34
CA SER A 57 -11.35 -5.20 -28.58
C SER A 57 -10.42 -5.93 -27.61
N ALA A 58 -9.24 -6.38 -28.06
CA ALA A 58 -8.22 -7.01 -27.24
C ALA A 58 -7.57 -6.02 -26.25
N ARG A 59 -7.40 -4.76 -26.64
CA ARG A 59 -6.93 -3.69 -25.73
C ARG A 59 -7.91 -3.41 -24.60
N SER A 60 -9.20 -3.60 -24.86
CA SER A 60 -10.23 -3.41 -23.84
C SER A 60 -10.15 -4.48 -22.74
N SER A 61 -9.78 -5.72 -23.04
CA SER A 61 -9.72 -6.80 -22.06
C SER A 61 -8.51 -6.69 -21.12
N GLU A 62 -7.31 -6.40 -21.66
CA GLU A 62 -6.10 -6.15 -20.86
C GLU A 62 -6.33 -5.00 -19.87
N LYS A 63 -6.84 -3.86 -20.36
CA LYS A 63 -7.19 -2.71 -19.51
C LYS A 63 -8.23 -3.06 -18.44
N LYS A 64 -9.27 -3.83 -18.79
CA LYS A 64 -10.30 -4.28 -17.82
C LYS A 64 -9.70 -5.12 -16.72
N HIS A 65 -8.79 -6.06 -17.03
CA HIS A 65 -8.15 -6.90 -16.01
C HIS A 65 -7.26 -6.07 -15.08
N LEU A 66 -6.45 -5.15 -15.64
CA LEU A 66 -5.61 -4.25 -14.84
C LEU A 66 -6.46 -3.34 -13.92
N SER A 67 -7.56 -2.78 -14.43
CA SER A 67 -8.50 -2.00 -13.64
C SER A 67 -9.21 -2.82 -12.56
N ALA A 68 -9.52 -4.08 -12.82
CA ALA A 68 -10.13 -4.97 -11.83
C ALA A 68 -9.17 -5.27 -10.66
N VAL A 69 -7.87 -5.47 -10.93
CA VAL A 69 -6.85 -5.64 -9.88
C VAL A 69 -6.76 -4.39 -9.01
N LEU A 70 -6.72 -3.20 -9.60
CA LEU A 70 -6.69 -1.94 -8.86
C LEU A 70 -7.95 -1.73 -8.01
N LEU A 71 -9.13 -2.07 -8.55
CA LEU A 71 -10.37 -2.05 -7.78
C LEU A 71 -10.29 -3.00 -6.58
N GLY A 72 -9.77 -4.22 -6.77
CA GLY A 72 -9.55 -5.18 -5.69
C GLY A 72 -8.63 -4.64 -4.59
N VAL A 73 -7.48 -4.06 -4.97
CA VAL A 73 -6.55 -3.41 -4.04
C VAL A 73 -7.25 -2.30 -3.24
N ASN A 74 -8.02 -1.44 -3.90
CA ASN A 74 -8.76 -0.37 -3.24
C ASN A 74 -9.86 -0.89 -2.30
N ILE A 75 -10.55 -1.97 -2.65
CA ILE A 75 -11.55 -2.60 -1.77
C ILE A 75 -10.90 -3.18 -0.52
N ILE A 76 -9.74 -3.85 -0.65
CA ILE A 76 -8.98 -4.39 0.48
C ILE A 76 -8.56 -3.24 1.40
N ALA A 77 -7.94 -2.20 0.83
CA ALA A 77 -7.53 -1.02 1.58
C ALA A 77 -8.73 -0.37 2.28
N PHE A 78 -9.81 -0.06 1.56
CA PHE A 78 -11.03 0.51 2.15
C PHE A 78 -11.55 -0.33 3.32
N SER A 79 -11.63 -1.64 3.16
CA SER A 79 -12.10 -2.56 4.21
C SER A 79 -11.20 -2.54 5.45
N THR A 80 -9.88 -2.53 5.26
CA THR A 80 -8.92 -2.40 6.36
C THR A 80 -9.14 -1.11 7.15
N TYR A 81 -9.33 0.03 6.47
CA TYR A 81 -9.52 1.31 7.16
C TYR A 81 -10.89 1.41 7.83
N VAL A 82 -11.95 0.79 7.27
CA VAL A 82 -13.23 0.63 7.97
C VAL A 82 -13.04 -0.15 9.27
N PHE A 83 -12.29 -1.27 9.25
CA PHE A 83 -12.00 -2.04 10.45
C PHE A 83 -11.17 -1.29 11.49
N LEU A 84 -10.20 -0.48 11.04
CA LEU A 84 -9.42 0.40 11.93
C LEU A 84 -10.28 1.49 12.57
N ILE A 85 -11.13 2.16 11.80
CA ILE A 85 -11.99 3.25 12.30
C ILE A 85 -13.03 2.72 13.30
N THR A 86 -13.59 1.54 13.03
CA THR A 86 -14.57 0.87 13.90
C THR A 86 -13.94 0.24 15.14
N GLY A 87 -12.60 0.13 15.21
CA GLY A 87 -11.91 -0.49 16.34
C GLY A 87 -12.17 -1.99 16.50
N VAL A 88 -12.66 -2.66 15.44
CA VAL A 88 -12.99 -4.10 15.48
C VAL A 88 -11.74 -4.95 15.60
N VAL A 89 -10.60 -4.46 15.11
CA VAL A 89 -9.35 -5.20 15.05
C VAL A 89 -8.41 -4.73 16.16
N PRO A 90 -7.75 -5.64 16.90
CA PRO A 90 -6.84 -5.27 17.97
C PRO A 90 -5.63 -4.50 17.43
N ALA A 91 -5.25 -3.46 18.16
CA ALA A 91 -3.95 -2.82 18.06
C ALA A 91 -3.08 -3.26 19.24
N PHE A 92 -1.79 -3.44 19.00
CA PHE A 92 -0.80 -3.73 20.04
C PHE A 92 -0.02 -2.46 20.37
N ARG A 93 0.61 -2.40 21.53
CA ARG A 93 1.62 -1.37 21.81
C ARG A 93 3.01 -1.97 21.67
N ASP A 94 3.89 -1.27 20.98
CA ASP A 94 5.32 -1.60 20.96
C ASP A 94 5.97 -1.30 22.32
N ASN A 95 7.24 -1.63 22.47
CA ASN A 95 7.98 -1.40 23.71
C ASN A 95 8.22 0.09 24.04
N LYS A 96 7.98 0.99 23.07
CA LYS A 96 8.06 2.45 23.22
C LYS A 96 6.68 3.08 23.44
N GLY A 97 5.62 2.26 23.50
CA GLY A 97 4.24 2.68 23.75
C GLY A 97 3.46 3.05 22.49
N HIS A 98 4.05 2.96 21.30
CA HIS A 98 3.40 3.29 20.04
C HIS A 98 2.40 2.21 19.63
N SER A 99 1.31 2.62 18.98
CA SER A 99 0.31 1.69 18.44
C SER A 99 0.84 0.97 17.19
N VAL A 100 0.75 -0.35 17.19
CA VAL A 100 1.01 -1.23 16.05
C VAL A 100 -0.31 -1.84 15.61
N GLU A 101 -0.64 -1.67 14.34
CA GLU A 101 -1.90 -2.11 13.73
C GLU A 101 -1.63 -3.28 12.76
N PRO A 102 -1.72 -4.56 13.20
CA PRO A 102 -1.37 -5.73 12.38
C PRO A 102 -2.14 -5.83 11.06
N ILE A 103 -3.38 -5.33 11.03
CA ILE A 103 -4.19 -5.35 9.82
C ILE A 103 -3.60 -4.53 8.67
N ARG A 104 -2.81 -3.48 8.97
CA ARG A 104 -2.09 -2.75 7.92
C ARG A 104 -1.02 -3.61 7.26
N PHE A 105 -0.33 -4.46 8.03
CA PHE A 105 0.60 -5.42 7.46
C PHE A 105 -0.11 -6.48 6.61
N LEU A 106 -1.28 -6.95 7.04
CA LEU A 106 -2.09 -7.89 6.23
C LEU A 106 -2.61 -7.26 4.94
N GLU A 107 -3.04 -5.99 5.00
CA GLU A 107 -3.37 -5.18 3.82
C GLU A 107 -2.16 -5.13 2.88
N TRP A 108 -1.01 -4.66 3.36
CA TRP A 108 0.20 -4.49 2.54
C TRP A 108 0.69 -5.80 1.94
N ILE A 109 0.70 -6.90 2.70
CA ILE A 109 1.07 -8.24 2.22
C ILE A 109 0.15 -8.69 1.07
N SER A 110 -1.11 -8.23 1.05
CA SER A 110 -2.04 -8.58 -0.03
C SER A 110 -1.94 -7.61 -1.21
N THR A 111 -1.77 -6.31 -0.95
CA THR A 111 -1.86 -5.26 -1.97
C THR A 111 -0.53 -4.97 -2.65
N CYS A 112 0.58 -4.93 -1.93
CA CYS A 112 1.88 -4.56 -2.50
C CYS A 112 2.37 -5.54 -3.56
N PRO A 113 2.33 -6.88 -3.36
CA PRO A 113 2.69 -7.84 -4.41
C PRO A 113 1.79 -7.73 -5.64
N SER A 114 0.50 -7.45 -5.43
CA SER A 114 -0.47 -7.25 -6.51
C SER A 114 -0.13 -6.03 -7.37
N LEU A 115 0.34 -4.94 -6.74
CA LEU A 115 0.81 -3.75 -7.46
C LEU A 115 2.13 -3.99 -8.19
N ILE A 116 3.06 -4.75 -7.61
CA ILE A 116 4.32 -5.13 -8.28
C ILE A 116 4.01 -5.97 -9.53
N PHE A 117 3.11 -6.95 -9.40
CA PHE A 117 2.63 -7.74 -10.53
C PHE A 117 2.01 -6.86 -11.62
N LEU A 118 1.14 -5.92 -11.23
CA LEU A 118 0.52 -4.96 -12.14
C LEU A 118 1.56 -4.12 -12.90
N ILE A 119 2.58 -3.60 -12.21
CA ILE A 119 3.67 -2.84 -12.82
C ILE A 119 4.42 -3.69 -13.84
N LYS A 120 4.74 -4.95 -13.50
CA LYS A 120 5.41 -5.87 -14.42
C LYS A 120 4.57 -6.14 -15.67
N GLU A 121 3.28 -6.37 -15.53
CA GLU A 121 2.36 -6.59 -16.66
C GLU A 121 2.23 -5.35 -17.54
N ILE A 122 2.12 -4.16 -16.94
CA ILE A 122 2.05 -2.88 -17.68
C ILE A 122 3.33 -2.63 -18.47
N THR A 123 4.48 -2.78 -17.82
CA THR A 123 5.80 -2.51 -18.41
C THR A 123 6.27 -3.63 -19.34
N LYS A 124 5.67 -4.81 -19.26
CA LYS A 124 6.09 -6.04 -19.97
C LYS A 124 7.59 -6.34 -19.76
N SER A 125 8.10 -5.97 -18.58
CA SER A 125 9.51 -6.06 -18.24
C SER A 125 9.98 -7.51 -18.12
N LYS A 126 11.18 -7.75 -18.65
CA LYS A 126 11.89 -9.04 -18.57
C LYS A 126 13.18 -8.95 -17.74
N ALA A 127 13.70 -7.74 -17.47
CA ALA A 127 14.92 -7.52 -16.69
C ALA A 127 14.87 -8.20 -15.32
N VAL A 128 13.69 -8.21 -14.68
CA VAL A 128 13.57 -8.61 -13.28
C VAL A 128 12.63 -9.80 -13.13
N ASN A 129 13.12 -10.80 -12.39
CA ASN A 129 12.30 -11.93 -11.97
C ASN A 129 11.21 -11.43 -11.01
N LEU A 130 9.95 -11.74 -11.32
CA LEU A 130 8.81 -11.32 -10.51
C LEU A 130 8.93 -11.84 -9.07
N PHE A 131 9.34 -13.10 -8.92
CA PHE A 131 9.49 -13.75 -7.62
C PHE A 131 10.57 -13.09 -6.76
N GLN A 132 11.60 -12.50 -7.36
CA GLN A 132 12.62 -11.76 -6.62
C GLN A 132 12.05 -10.48 -6.03
N SER A 133 11.25 -9.73 -6.80
CA SER A 133 10.65 -8.47 -6.33
C SER A 133 9.57 -8.73 -5.29
N VAL A 134 8.67 -9.66 -5.57
CA VAL A 134 7.60 -10.06 -4.65
C VAL A 134 8.15 -10.72 -3.38
N GLY A 135 9.19 -11.55 -3.50
CA GLY A 135 9.86 -12.17 -2.35
C GLY A 135 10.55 -11.14 -1.46
N ALA A 136 11.20 -10.13 -2.05
CA ALA A 136 11.77 -9.00 -1.32
C ALA A 136 10.69 -8.19 -0.60
N ASP A 137 9.55 -7.91 -1.27
CA ASP A 137 8.41 -7.19 -0.70
C ASP A 137 7.77 -7.92 0.49
N TYR A 138 7.48 -9.22 0.35
CA TYR A 138 6.99 -10.02 1.48
C TYR A 138 7.96 -10.04 2.65
N SER A 139 9.25 -10.25 2.35
CA SER A 139 10.28 -10.32 3.39
C SER A 139 10.45 -8.97 4.09
N MET A 140 10.40 -7.87 3.35
CA MET A 140 10.40 -6.50 3.88
C MET A 140 9.22 -6.31 4.85
N LEU A 141 8.00 -6.61 4.43
CA LEU A 141 6.81 -6.41 5.27
C LEU A 141 6.82 -7.29 6.53
N ILE A 142 7.26 -8.54 6.42
CA ILE A 142 7.40 -9.46 7.55
C ILE A 142 8.45 -8.93 8.53
N LEU A 143 9.61 -8.48 8.05
CA LEU A 143 10.65 -7.90 8.90
C LEU A 143 10.20 -6.59 9.55
N GLY A 144 9.48 -5.72 8.82
CA GLY A 144 8.89 -4.51 9.38
C GLY A 144 7.85 -4.79 10.47
N PHE A 145 7.08 -5.88 10.32
CA PHE A 145 6.17 -6.34 11.37
C PHE A 145 6.94 -6.81 12.61
N PHE A 146 7.96 -7.65 12.43
CA PHE A 146 8.81 -8.09 13.54
C PHE A 146 9.54 -6.92 14.22
N ALA A 147 10.03 -5.95 13.44
CA ALA A 147 10.62 -4.72 13.97
C ALA A 147 9.65 -3.98 14.89
N SER A 148 8.35 -4.03 14.60
CA SER A 148 7.33 -3.32 15.39
C SER A 148 6.97 -4.04 16.70
N ILE A 149 7.21 -5.35 16.82
CA ILE A 149 6.82 -6.13 18.02
C ILE A 149 8.00 -6.54 18.91
N THR A 150 9.23 -6.57 18.37
CA THR A 150 10.41 -6.96 19.15
C THR A 150 10.96 -5.82 20.00
N ARG A 151 11.74 -6.20 21.02
CA ARG A 151 12.48 -5.27 21.89
C ARG A 151 13.79 -4.85 21.24
N GLU A 152 14.31 -3.71 21.69
CA GLU A 152 15.69 -3.33 21.34
C GLU A 152 16.68 -4.37 21.87
N PRO A 153 17.74 -4.71 21.13
CA PRO A 153 18.17 -4.11 19.84
C PRO A 153 17.56 -4.77 18.59
N TYR A 154 16.77 -5.84 18.74
CA TYR A 154 16.23 -6.61 17.60
C TYR A 154 15.27 -5.80 16.73
N SER A 155 14.56 -4.85 17.34
CA SER A 155 13.65 -3.94 16.64
C SER A 155 14.39 -3.11 15.58
N GLU A 156 15.52 -2.48 15.93
CA GLU A 156 16.35 -1.76 14.95
C GLU A 156 16.99 -2.69 13.91
N ILE A 157 17.44 -3.89 14.30
CA ILE A 157 18.03 -4.85 13.35
C ILE A 157 17.00 -5.23 12.28
N PHE A 158 15.78 -5.61 12.68
CA PHE A 158 14.73 -5.94 11.71
C PHE A 158 14.28 -4.74 10.89
N GLY A 159 14.23 -3.54 11.49
CA GLY A 159 13.93 -2.29 10.78
C GLY A 159 14.96 -2.01 9.67
N MET A 160 16.26 -2.09 10.00
CA MET A 160 17.34 -1.91 9.02
C MET A 160 17.30 -2.95 7.91
N LEU A 161 17.09 -4.23 8.24
CA LEU A 161 16.98 -5.28 7.23
C LEU A 161 15.76 -5.07 6.32
N SER A 162 14.62 -4.65 6.89
CA SER A 162 13.44 -4.25 6.13
C SER A 162 13.76 -3.10 5.17
N MET A 163 14.52 -2.09 5.61
CA MET A 163 14.95 -0.99 4.73
C MET A 163 15.84 -1.44 3.58
N CYS A 164 16.80 -2.33 3.84
CA CYS A 164 17.64 -2.87 2.77
C CYS A 164 16.80 -3.62 1.72
N LEU A 165 15.80 -4.41 2.17
CA LEU A 165 14.89 -5.11 1.26
C LEU A 165 13.96 -4.15 0.50
N TRP A 166 13.53 -3.06 1.13
CA TRP A 166 12.80 -1.98 0.45
C TRP A 166 13.61 -1.40 -0.71
N VAL A 167 14.88 -1.05 -0.48
CA VAL A 167 15.77 -0.54 -1.54
C VAL A 167 15.92 -1.56 -2.67
N VAL A 168 16.10 -2.85 -2.35
CA VAL A 168 16.18 -3.92 -3.37
C VAL A 168 14.88 -4.02 -4.17
N CYS A 169 13.72 -3.95 -3.51
CA CYS A 169 12.40 -3.98 -4.16
C CYS A 169 12.22 -2.78 -5.09
N GLU A 170 12.53 -1.57 -4.62
CA GLU A 170 12.43 -0.34 -5.41
C GLU A 170 13.37 -0.33 -6.61
N MET A 171 14.64 -0.76 -6.44
CA MET A 171 15.57 -0.86 -7.56
C MET A 171 15.05 -1.81 -8.65
N ASN A 172 14.40 -2.89 -8.24
CA ASN A 172 13.78 -3.85 -9.15
C ASN A 172 12.58 -3.24 -9.89
N ILE A 173 11.67 -2.57 -9.17
CA ILE A 173 10.52 -1.86 -9.76
C ILE A 173 10.99 -0.77 -10.71
N TRP A 174 12.03 -0.01 -10.33
CA TRP A 174 12.60 1.06 -11.13
C TRP A 174 13.14 0.53 -12.46
N LYS A 175 13.86 -0.61 -12.45
CA LYS A 175 14.32 -1.28 -13.67
C LYS A 175 13.17 -1.71 -14.57
N MET A 176 12.05 -2.19 -14.00
CA MET A 176 10.87 -2.55 -14.80
C MET A 176 10.31 -1.32 -15.53
N PHE A 177 10.21 -0.18 -14.86
CA PHE A 177 9.81 1.08 -15.49
C PHE A 177 10.80 1.54 -16.57
N ASP A 178 12.10 1.53 -16.29
CA ASP A 178 13.12 1.97 -17.24
C ASP A 178 13.14 1.11 -18.52
N GLU A 179 12.90 -0.21 -18.43
CA GLU A 179 12.69 -1.07 -19.60
C GLU A 179 11.45 -0.67 -20.42
N GLY A 180 10.32 -0.39 -19.74
CA GLY A 180 9.12 0.09 -20.40
C GLY A 180 9.31 1.45 -21.08
N ILE A 181 10.01 2.38 -20.43
CA ILE A 181 10.25 3.75 -20.90
C ILE A 181 11.24 3.79 -22.07
N SER A 182 12.29 2.95 -22.01
CA SER A 182 13.27 2.84 -23.10
C SER A 182 12.66 2.26 -24.37
N GLY A 183 11.53 1.55 -24.27
CA GLY A 183 10.91 0.84 -25.38
C GLY A 183 11.58 -0.51 -25.67
N ALA A 184 12.37 -1.03 -24.72
CA ALA A 184 12.98 -2.36 -24.82
C ALA A 184 11.93 -3.49 -24.73
N THR A 185 10.71 -3.17 -24.31
CA THR A 185 9.60 -4.10 -24.14
C THR A 185 8.44 -3.77 -25.08
N GLY A 186 7.48 -4.69 -25.21
CA GLY A 186 6.22 -4.44 -25.92
C GLY A 186 5.24 -3.52 -25.17
N CYS A 187 5.73 -2.68 -24.24
CA CYS A 187 4.90 -1.76 -23.46
C CYS A 187 4.20 -0.78 -24.41
N ARG A 188 2.90 -0.62 -24.20
CA ARG A 188 2.02 0.23 -25.03
C ARG A 188 1.59 1.51 -24.32
N VAL A 189 2.03 1.71 -23.08
CA VAL A 189 1.74 2.93 -22.30
C VAL A 189 2.68 4.04 -22.74
N ASP A 190 2.18 5.27 -22.74
CA ASP A 190 2.97 6.43 -23.09
C ASP A 190 4.12 6.64 -22.09
N LYS A 191 5.27 7.11 -22.59
CA LYS A 191 6.48 7.27 -21.77
C LYS A 191 6.31 8.28 -20.64
N ALA A 192 5.51 9.31 -20.84
CA ALA A 192 5.24 10.35 -19.84
C ALA A 192 4.43 9.77 -18.67
N GLY A 193 3.38 9.01 -18.96
CA GLY A 193 2.56 8.29 -17.99
C GLY A 193 3.37 7.26 -17.20
N LEU A 194 4.27 6.52 -17.86
CA LEU A 194 5.20 5.62 -17.16
C LEU A 194 6.14 6.36 -16.22
N ARG A 195 6.74 7.49 -16.64
CA ARG A 195 7.61 8.32 -15.79
C ARG A 195 6.85 8.89 -14.58
N ALA A 196 5.63 9.39 -14.81
CA ALA A 196 4.78 9.90 -13.74
C ALA A 196 4.42 8.79 -12.74
N THR A 197 4.07 7.60 -13.24
CA THR A 197 3.75 6.44 -12.40
C THR A 197 4.99 5.95 -11.63
N GLN A 198 6.15 5.87 -12.28
CA GLN A 198 7.43 5.52 -11.66
C GLN A 198 7.73 6.43 -10.47
N LEU A 199 7.65 7.76 -10.68
CA LEU A 199 7.92 8.74 -9.64
C LEU A 199 6.86 8.69 -8.52
N SER A 200 5.58 8.57 -8.89
CA SER A 200 4.48 8.47 -7.91
C SER A 200 4.63 7.24 -7.02
N THR A 201 4.97 6.08 -7.60
CA THR A 201 5.21 4.84 -6.84
C THR A 201 6.37 5.04 -5.87
N PHE A 202 7.52 5.51 -6.36
CA PHE A 202 8.71 5.73 -5.53
C PHE A 202 8.44 6.68 -4.36
N ILE A 203 7.84 7.85 -4.62
CA ILE A 203 7.53 8.84 -3.56
C ILE A 203 6.54 8.26 -2.55
N SER A 204 5.47 7.62 -3.04
CA SER A 204 4.45 7.05 -2.17
C SER A 204 5.03 5.94 -1.29
N TRP A 205 5.87 5.08 -1.86
CA TRP A 205 6.41 3.93 -1.15
C TRP A 205 7.57 4.31 -0.22
N ALA A 206 8.40 5.30 -0.60
CA ALA A 206 9.41 5.89 0.29
C ALA A 206 8.78 6.57 1.52
N SER A 207 7.53 7.04 1.43
CA SER A 207 6.86 7.67 2.57
C SER A 207 6.65 6.71 3.74
N PHE A 208 6.42 5.40 3.50
CA PHE A 208 6.19 4.42 4.57
C PHE A 208 7.38 4.30 5.54
N PRO A 209 8.61 4.00 5.07
CA PRO A 209 9.75 3.93 5.98
C PRO A 209 10.10 5.28 6.60
N ILE A 210 9.98 6.38 5.86
CA ILE A 210 10.24 7.73 6.40
C ILE A 210 9.31 7.99 7.59
N VAL A 211 8.01 7.74 7.42
CA VAL A 211 7.02 7.93 8.48
C VAL A 211 7.28 6.96 9.64
N TRP A 212 7.62 5.70 9.37
CA TRP A 212 7.94 4.73 10.42
C TRP A 212 9.13 5.17 11.28
N TYR A 213 10.22 5.61 10.65
CA TYR A 213 11.39 6.13 11.38
C TYR A 213 11.11 7.46 12.09
N ALA A 214 10.33 8.35 11.49
CA ALA A 214 9.92 9.60 12.14
C ALA A 214 9.12 9.34 13.43
N PHE A 215 8.22 8.34 13.41
CA PHE A 215 7.51 7.91 14.61
C PHE A 215 8.44 7.27 15.64
N LYS A 216 9.31 6.36 15.21
CA LYS A 216 10.33 5.73 16.07
C LYS A 216 11.26 6.74 16.76
N ALA A 217 11.60 7.82 16.05
CA ALA A 217 12.42 8.92 16.53
C ALA A 217 11.66 9.95 17.40
N LYS A 218 10.34 9.78 17.58
CA LYS A 218 9.44 10.72 18.26
C LYS A 218 9.46 12.13 17.65
N TRP A 219 9.67 12.23 16.34
CA TRP A 219 9.51 13.50 15.63
C TRP A 219 8.04 13.85 15.37
N VAL A 220 7.18 12.83 15.39
CA VAL A 220 5.73 12.94 15.26
C VAL A 220 5.11 12.20 16.43
N ASP A 221 4.22 12.85 17.17
CA ASP A 221 3.44 12.25 18.26
C ASP A 221 1.96 12.18 17.87
N TYR A 222 1.21 11.29 18.52
CA TYR A 222 -0.21 11.06 18.32
C TYR A 222 -1.10 11.72 19.40
N GLU A 223 -0.48 12.41 20.36
CA GLU A 223 -1.16 13.21 21.40
C GLU A 223 -1.73 14.53 20.86
#